data_AF-A0A5E4L6R5-F1
#
_entry.id   AF-A0A5E4L6R5-F1
#
_cell.length_a   1.000
_cell.length_b   1.000
_cell.length_c   1.000
_cell.angle_alpha   90.00
_cell.angle_beta   90.00
_cell.angle_gamma   90.00
#
_symmetry.space_group_name_H-M   'P 1'
#
loop_
_entity.id
_entity.type
_entity.pdbx_description
1 polymer ?
#
loop_
_entity_poly.entity_id
_entity_poly.type
_entity_poly.pdbx_seq_one_letter_code
_entity_poly.pdbx_strand_id
1 'polypeptide(L)'
;MRPITRTVPRYDMLFSDGEFNGTLLIGPDPLGADFDYRVFLEARRILRMIGFRMIEGKRGFEAYRKDFIYNNKNIKARILLVLGRNYEGNLLEFWRETLAHEDFIYLKTHAGYGKHLSLSDDVRYFTDAMMDGFVHPDRKPYQLYYLDCCKSEMYYKDAFRNFVGSDGVDLILHKWFCDYKIIGPVMVLIRELMEGSDFDTIVSKMNDEYGIPHFDVEDDPADMTLDRKMVTYSVSQM
;
A
#
# COMPACT_ATOMS: atom_id res chain seq x y z
N MET A 1 15.63 -1.80 25.09
CA MET A 1 15.27 -3.15 24.64
C MET A 1 14.93 -3.08 23.15
N ARG A 2 15.27 -4.09 22.35
CA ARG A 2 14.94 -4.08 20.91
C ARG A 2 13.43 -4.35 20.74
N PRO A 3 12.73 -3.66 19.82
CA PRO A 3 11.34 -3.96 19.49
C PRO A 3 11.20 -5.44 19.12
N ILE A 4 10.09 -6.08 19.50
CA ILE A 4 9.79 -7.43 19.00
C ILE A 4 9.29 -7.25 17.57
N THR A 5 10.06 -7.75 16.62
CA THR A 5 9.62 -7.81 15.22
C THR A 5 8.60 -8.92 15.11
N ARG A 6 7.38 -8.57 14.71
CA ARG A 6 6.37 -9.53 14.31
C ARG A 6 6.55 -9.86 12.83
N THR A 7 6.18 -11.05 12.42
CA THR A 7 6.39 -11.55 11.04
C THR A 7 5.17 -11.37 10.14
N VAL A 8 4.01 -11.00 10.69
CA VAL A 8 2.73 -10.84 9.97
C VAL A 8 2.10 -9.49 10.28
N PRO A 9 1.21 -8.90 9.44
CA PRO A 9 0.46 -7.67 9.79
C PRO A 9 -0.81 -7.93 10.63
N ARG A 10 -1.33 -6.92 11.37
CA ARG A 10 -2.56 -7.03 12.20
C ARG A 10 -3.80 -6.68 11.35
N TYR A 11 -4.12 -7.53 10.39
CA TYR A 11 -5.26 -7.30 9.48
C TYR A 11 -6.61 -7.20 10.21
N ASP A 12 -6.74 -7.84 11.36
CA ASP A 12 -7.92 -7.75 12.22
C ASP A 12 -8.18 -6.32 12.73
N MET A 13 -7.12 -5.54 12.96
CA MET A 13 -7.23 -4.17 13.45
C MET A 13 -7.76 -3.19 12.40
N LEU A 14 -7.62 -3.50 11.10
CA LEU A 14 -8.13 -2.68 9.98
C LEU A 14 -9.64 -2.51 9.99
N PHE A 15 -10.37 -3.38 10.70
CA PHE A 15 -11.83 -3.43 10.70
C PHE A 15 -12.44 -3.10 12.06
N SER A 16 -11.62 -2.66 13.02
CA SER A 16 -12.00 -2.48 14.43
C SER A 16 -13.16 -1.50 14.61
N ASP A 17 -13.20 -0.43 13.81
CA ASP A 17 -14.19 0.64 13.87
C ASP A 17 -15.46 0.39 13.03
N GLY A 18 -15.55 -0.75 12.32
CA GLY A 18 -16.66 -1.04 11.40
C GLY A 18 -16.58 -0.30 10.07
N GLU A 19 -15.52 0.46 9.85
CA GLU A 19 -15.20 1.14 8.59
C GLU A 19 -13.79 0.74 8.16
N PHE A 20 -13.58 0.67 6.85
CA PHE A 20 -12.28 0.41 6.24
C PHE A 20 -12.08 1.39 5.09
N ASN A 21 -11.18 2.35 5.28
CA ASN A 21 -10.85 3.36 4.29
C ASN A 21 -9.46 3.07 3.73
N GLY A 22 -9.40 2.79 2.44
CA GLY A 22 -8.15 2.62 1.72
C GLY A 22 -7.97 3.62 0.59
N THR A 23 -6.71 3.92 0.29
CA THR A 23 -6.31 4.75 -0.85
C THR A 23 -5.23 4.04 -1.67
N LEU A 24 -5.49 3.91 -2.96
CA LEU A 24 -4.59 3.37 -3.98
C LEU A 24 -4.07 4.54 -4.82
N LEU A 25 -2.91 5.06 -4.46
CA LEU A 25 -2.25 6.13 -5.17
C LEU A 25 -1.33 5.54 -6.25
N ILE A 26 -1.75 5.68 -7.52
CA ILE A 26 -0.92 5.32 -8.67
C ILE A 26 -0.17 6.57 -9.10
N GLY A 27 1.10 6.64 -8.73
CA GLY A 27 1.97 7.75 -9.06
C GLY A 27 2.13 7.93 -10.58
N PRO A 28 2.34 9.16 -11.07
CA PRO A 28 2.55 9.43 -12.49
C PRO A 28 3.78 8.70 -13.05
N ASP A 29 3.77 8.34 -14.31
CA ASP A 29 4.96 7.80 -14.99
C ASP A 29 5.92 8.94 -15.41
N PRO A 30 7.25 8.70 -15.56
CA PRO A 30 8.09 9.47 -16.48
C PRO A 30 7.37 9.83 -17.79
N LEU A 31 7.67 11.03 -18.31
CA LEU A 31 7.02 11.54 -19.53
C LEU A 31 7.24 10.57 -20.71
N GLY A 32 6.15 10.18 -21.38
CA GLY A 32 6.17 9.31 -22.58
C GLY A 32 5.88 7.83 -22.33
N ALA A 33 5.64 7.42 -21.09
CA ALA A 33 5.15 6.08 -20.76
C ALA A 33 3.70 6.13 -20.24
N ASP A 34 2.88 5.16 -20.70
CA ASP A 34 1.42 5.07 -20.43
C ASP A 34 1.08 4.00 -19.38
N PHE A 35 2.06 3.61 -18.57
CA PHE A 35 1.87 2.48 -17.69
C PHE A 35 0.93 2.82 -16.51
N ASP A 36 1.05 4.01 -15.94
CA ASP A 36 0.22 4.50 -14.82
C ASP A 36 -1.28 4.40 -15.15
N TYR A 37 -1.67 4.80 -16.36
CA TYR A 37 -3.03 4.70 -16.85
C TYR A 37 -3.50 3.24 -16.99
N ARG A 38 -2.64 2.34 -17.48
CA ARG A 38 -2.97 0.91 -17.60
C ARG A 38 -3.19 0.27 -16.24
N VAL A 39 -2.34 0.56 -15.27
CA VAL A 39 -2.53 0.07 -13.89
C VAL A 39 -3.79 0.65 -13.27
N PHE A 40 -4.06 1.94 -13.46
CA PHE A 40 -5.30 2.54 -12.98
C PHE A 40 -6.54 1.85 -13.56
N LEU A 41 -6.58 1.62 -14.88
CA LEU A 41 -7.70 0.92 -15.52
C LEU A 41 -7.86 -0.51 -15.03
N GLU A 42 -6.75 -1.22 -14.81
CA GLU A 42 -6.77 -2.59 -14.31
C GLU A 42 -7.24 -2.65 -12.86
N ALA A 43 -6.78 -1.74 -12.00
CA ALA A 43 -7.26 -1.57 -10.63
C ALA A 43 -8.78 -1.34 -10.61
N ARG A 44 -9.26 -0.41 -11.43
CA ARG A 44 -10.68 -0.13 -11.62
C ARG A 44 -11.46 -1.37 -12.05
N ARG A 45 -10.93 -2.15 -12.99
CA ARG A 45 -11.56 -3.39 -13.46
C ARG A 45 -11.69 -4.40 -12.32
N ILE A 46 -10.60 -4.65 -11.59
CA ILE A 46 -10.56 -5.67 -10.54
C ILE A 46 -11.42 -5.25 -9.33
N LEU A 47 -11.38 -3.98 -8.90
CA LEU A 47 -12.25 -3.47 -7.83
C LEU A 47 -13.73 -3.78 -8.11
N ARG A 48 -14.17 -3.53 -9.35
CA ARG A 48 -15.55 -3.85 -9.77
C ARG A 48 -15.83 -5.35 -9.75
N MET A 49 -14.87 -6.17 -10.21
CA MET A 49 -15.01 -7.63 -10.20
C MET A 49 -15.12 -8.21 -8.78
N ILE A 50 -14.38 -7.67 -7.82
CA ILE A 50 -14.44 -8.10 -6.42
C ILE A 50 -15.62 -7.47 -5.66
N GLY A 51 -16.53 -6.79 -6.35
CA GLY A 51 -17.83 -6.35 -5.83
C GLY A 51 -17.89 -4.89 -5.36
N PHE A 52 -16.85 -4.08 -5.58
CA PHE A 52 -16.94 -2.64 -5.32
C PHE A 52 -17.81 -1.92 -6.34
N ARG A 53 -18.61 -0.99 -5.84
CA ARG A 53 -19.42 -0.08 -6.66
C ARG A 53 -18.80 1.31 -6.63
N MET A 54 -18.62 1.91 -7.79
CA MET A 54 -18.15 3.30 -7.88
C MET A 54 -19.24 4.23 -7.33
N ILE A 55 -18.87 5.14 -6.42
CA ILE A 55 -19.78 6.11 -5.79
C ILE A 55 -19.44 7.56 -6.17
N GLU A 56 -18.21 7.83 -6.59
CA GLU A 56 -17.77 9.14 -7.07
C GLU A 56 -16.72 8.96 -8.15
N GLY A 57 -16.72 9.85 -9.14
CA GLY A 57 -15.71 9.87 -10.19
C GLY A 57 -15.42 11.32 -10.60
N LYS A 58 -14.16 11.70 -10.52
CA LYS A 58 -13.60 12.98 -10.98
C LYS A 58 -12.38 12.69 -11.84
N ARG A 59 -11.86 13.71 -12.52
CA ARG A 59 -10.63 13.54 -13.30
C ARG A 59 -9.48 13.14 -12.37
N GLY A 60 -8.83 12.02 -12.68
CA GLY A 60 -7.70 11.49 -11.89
C GLY A 60 -8.07 10.84 -10.56
N PHE A 61 -9.36 10.66 -10.26
CA PHE A 61 -9.83 10.17 -8.96
C PHE A 61 -11.16 9.43 -9.07
N GLU A 62 -11.26 8.23 -8.52
CA GLU A 62 -12.52 7.48 -8.41
C GLU A 62 -12.66 6.89 -7.00
N ALA A 63 -13.84 7.03 -6.40
CA ALA A 63 -14.16 6.43 -5.10
C ALA A 63 -15.10 5.23 -5.28
N TYR A 64 -14.78 4.16 -4.56
CA TYR A 64 -15.44 2.87 -4.60
C TYR A 64 -15.94 2.49 -3.21
N ARG A 65 -17.11 1.85 -3.12
CA ARG A 65 -17.66 1.32 -1.87
C ARG A 65 -18.11 -0.13 -1.99
N LYS A 66 -17.92 -0.89 -0.92
CA LYS A 66 -18.44 -2.25 -0.73
C LYS A 66 -18.73 -2.46 0.76
N ASP A 67 -19.81 -3.17 1.06
CA ASP A 67 -20.09 -3.65 2.40
C ASP A 67 -19.77 -5.15 2.45
N PHE A 68 -19.16 -5.63 3.53
CA PHE A 68 -18.85 -7.04 3.72
C PHE A 68 -18.95 -7.45 5.19
N ILE A 69 -19.00 -8.75 5.47
CA ILE A 69 -19.08 -9.27 6.83
C ILE A 69 -17.71 -9.78 7.26
N TYR A 70 -17.23 -9.29 8.41
CA TYR A 70 -16.00 -9.75 9.05
C TYR A 70 -16.27 -9.97 10.54
N ASN A 71 -15.98 -11.17 11.06
CA ASN A 71 -16.23 -11.54 12.45
C ASN A 71 -17.64 -11.15 12.96
N ASN A 72 -18.68 -11.46 12.16
CA ASN A 72 -20.08 -11.13 12.40
C ASN A 72 -20.42 -9.63 12.49
N LYS A 73 -19.50 -8.75 12.09
CA LYS A 73 -19.74 -7.31 11.95
C LYS A 73 -19.86 -6.93 10.49
N ASN A 74 -20.75 -5.98 10.20
CA ASN A 74 -20.82 -5.35 8.88
C ASN A 74 -19.77 -4.25 8.79
N ILE A 75 -18.86 -4.38 7.82
CA ILE A 75 -17.78 -3.43 7.56
C ILE A 75 -18.11 -2.65 6.29
N LYS A 76 -18.07 -1.32 6.39
CA LYS A 76 -18.20 -0.42 5.24
C LYS A 76 -16.82 -0.10 4.69
N ALA A 77 -16.47 -0.70 3.55
CA ALA A 77 -15.22 -0.42 2.87
C ALA A 77 -15.38 0.71 1.86
N ARG A 78 -14.45 1.66 1.88
CA ARG A 78 -14.23 2.63 0.81
C ARG A 78 -12.82 2.44 0.27
N ILE A 79 -12.66 2.49 -1.06
CA ILE A 79 -11.36 2.59 -1.73
C ILE A 79 -11.33 3.84 -2.60
N LEU A 80 -10.35 4.73 -2.39
CA LEU A 80 -10.03 5.81 -3.32
C LEU A 80 -8.98 5.29 -4.28
N LEU A 81 -9.24 5.39 -5.58
CA LEU A 81 -8.29 5.06 -6.62
C LEU A 81 -7.86 6.36 -7.30
N VAL A 82 -6.56 6.66 -7.24
CA VAL A 82 -6.01 7.93 -7.72
C VAL A 82 -5.02 7.68 -8.84
N LEU A 83 -5.20 8.39 -9.95
CA LEU A 83 -4.22 8.47 -11.03
C LEU A 83 -3.46 9.79 -10.88
N GLY A 84 -2.27 9.73 -10.29
CA GLY A 84 -1.49 10.91 -9.93
C GLY A 84 -1.21 11.86 -11.10
N ARG A 85 -0.97 11.34 -12.32
CA ARG A 85 -0.75 12.17 -13.52
C ARG A 85 -1.96 13.04 -13.88
N ASN A 86 -3.17 12.58 -13.59
CA ASN A 86 -4.42 13.25 -13.96
C ASN A 86 -5.11 13.92 -12.77
N TYR A 87 -4.51 13.88 -11.58
CA TYR A 87 -5.04 14.53 -10.40
C TYR A 87 -4.78 16.04 -10.49
N GLU A 88 -5.85 16.83 -10.52
CA GLU A 88 -5.76 18.30 -10.68
C GLU A 88 -5.62 19.05 -9.34
N GLY A 89 -5.73 18.35 -8.20
CA GLY A 89 -5.59 18.92 -6.87
C GLY A 89 -4.14 18.97 -6.38
N ASN A 90 -3.95 19.45 -5.15
CA ASN A 90 -2.66 19.42 -4.47
C ASN A 90 -2.36 17.98 -3.99
N LEU A 91 -1.50 17.25 -4.72
CA LEU A 91 -1.22 15.85 -4.38
C LEU A 91 -0.38 15.72 -3.09
N LEU A 92 0.37 16.75 -2.68
CA LEU A 92 1.08 16.74 -1.40
C LEU A 92 0.09 16.70 -0.24
N GLU A 93 -0.89 17.59 -0.29
CA GLU A 93 -1.93 17.71 0.71
C GLU A 93 -2.80 16.46 0.72
N PHE A 94 -3.20 15.96 -0.45
CA PHE A 94 -3.91 14.69 -0.56
C PHE A 94 -3.13 13.52 0.06
N TRP A 95 -1.82 13.45 -0.18
CA TRP A 95 -0.98 12.42 0.41
C TRP A 95 -0.89 12.54 1.93
N ARG A 96 -0.72 13.75 2.47
CA ARG A 96 -0.73 14.00 3.92
C ARG A 96 -2.06 13.59 4.56
N GLU A 97 -3.18 13.96 3.96
CA GLU A 97 -4.53 13.58 4.42
C GLU A 97 -4.72 12.04 4.38
N THR A 98 -4.27 11.41 3.30
CA THR A 98 -4.28 9.94 3.14
C THR A 98 -3.53 9.26 4.29
N LEU A 99 -2.34 9.77 4.60
CA LEU A 99 -1.49 9.23 5.64
C LEU A 99 -2.06 9.41 7.05
N ALA A 100 -2.89 10.43 7.29
CA ALA A 100 -3.53 10.63 8.58
C ALA A 100 -4.78 9.76 8.74
N HIS A 101 -5.60 9.64 7.70
CA HIS A 101 -7.00 9.23 7.88
C HIS A 101 -7.37 7.85 7.31
N GLU A 102 -6.47 7.21 6.59
CA GLU A 102 -6.73 5.92 5.95
C GLU A 102 -6.23 4.75 6.79
N ASP A 103 -6.97 3.64 6.76
CA ASP A 103 -6.58 2.36 7.37
C ASP A 103 -5.60 1.61 6.45
N PHE A 104 -5.76 1.76 5.12
CA PHE A 104 -4.91 1.12 4.12
C PHE A 104 -4.35 2.12 3.11
N ILE A 105 -3.02 2.20 3.03
CA ILE A 105 -2.32 3.12 2.14
C ILE A 105 -1.49 2.32 1.15
N TYR A 106 -1.85 2.40 -0.13
CA TYR A 106 -1.08 1.82 -1.22
C TYR A 106 -0.48 2.90 -2.11
N LEU A 107 0.82 2.80 -2.38
CA LEU A 107 1.53 3.66 -3.33
C LEU A 107 2.17 2.79 -4.41
N LYS A 108 1.75 2.95 -5.66
CA LYS A 108 2.46 2.40 -6.84
C LYS A 108 3.25 3.50 -7.51
N THR A 109 4.55 3.31 -7.71
CA THR A 109 5.37 4.26 -8.48
C THR A 109 6.55 3.56 -9.16
N HIS A 110 7.12 4.21 -10.17
CA HIS A 110 8.35 3.77 -10.81
C HIS A 110 9.56 4.29 -10.00
N ALA A 111 10.58 3.45 -9.78
CA ALA A 111 11.83 3.89 -9.15
C ALA A 111 12.95 4.01 -10.19
N GLY A 112 13.54 5.20 -10.29
CA GLY A 112 14.78 5.45 -11.03
C GLY A 112 15.97 5.51 -10.07
N TYR A 113 17.12 4.96 -10.45
CA TYR A 113 18.36 5.04 -9.66
C TYR A 113 18.66 6.51 -9.30
N GLY A 114 18.52 6.87 -8.02
CA GLY A 114 18.98 8.14 -7.47
C GLY A 114 18.05 9.35 -7.58
N LYS A 115 16.97 9.33 -8.37
CA LYS A 115 15.90 10.34 -8.37
C LYS A 115 14.60 9.73 -8.91
N HIS A 116 13.46 10.22 -8.39
CA HIS A 116 12.06 9.93 -8.73
C HIS A 116 11.32 8.84 -7.92
N LEU A 117 10.28 9.30 -7.21
CA LEU A 117 9.17 8.52 -6.61
C LEU A 117 7.78 8.94 -7.15
N SER A 118 7.83 9.76 -8.19
CA SER A 118 6.78 10.24 -9.07
C SER A 118 5.72 11.21 -8.51
N LEU A 119 5.70 12.37 -9.18
CA LEU A 119 5.48 13.76 -8.75
C LEU A 119 6.69 14.54 -8.23
N SER A 120 7.63 13.87 -7.57
CA SER A 120 8.88 14.50 -7.12
C SER A 120 10.07 13.63 -7.48
N ASP A 121 11.12 14.30 -7.94
CA ASP A 121 12.45 13.73 -8.19
C ASP A 121 13.15 13.38 -6.87
N ASP A 122 12.59 13.86 -5.75
CA ASP A 122 13.12 13.75 -4.41
C ASP A 122 12.25 12.80 -3.57
N VAL A 123 12.85 11.69 -3.13
CA VAL A 123 12.23 10.71 -2.20
C VAL A 123 11.76 11.34 -0.91
N ARG A 124 12.43 12.41 -0.48
CA ARG A 124 12.09 13.12 0.75
C ARG A 124 10.67 13.65 0.73
N TYR A 125 10.13 13.92 -0.45
CA TYR A 125 8.73 14.32 -0.61
C TYR A 125 7.75 13.32 0.03
N PHE A 126 7.95 12.01 -0.16
CA PHE A 126 7.08 11.00 0.41
C PHE A 126 7.47 10.63 1.83
N THR A 127 8.77 10.60 2.17
CA THR A 127 9.22 10.24 3.51
C THR A 127 8.94 11.35 4.53
N ASP A 128 9.09 12.62 4.18
CA ASP A 128 8.79 13.76 5.06
C ASP A 128 7.28 13.85 5.30
N ALA A 129 6.46 13.67 4.25
CA ALA A 129 5.02 13.63 4.40
C ALA A 129 4.57 12.44 5.27
N MET A 130 5.23 11.29 5.16
CA MET A 130 4.98 10.13 6.02
C MET A 130 5.30 10.43 7.49
N MET A 131 6.38 11.17 7.77
CA MET A 131 6.69 11.65 9.12
C MET A 131 5.60 12.61 9.62
N ASP A 132 5.19 13.58 8.80
CA ASP A 132 4.15 14.57 9.13
C ASP A 132 2.80 13.89 9.43
N GLY A 133 2.37 12.96 8.56
CA GLY A 133 1.11 12.24 8.72
C GLY A 133 1.11 11.33 9.95
N PHE A 134 2.26 10.74 10.28
CA PHE A 134 2.38 9.88 11.45
C PHE A 134 2.22 10.63 12.78
N VAL A 135 2.65 11.89 12.85
CA VAL A 135 2.48 12.73 14.06
C VAL A 135 1.14 13.46 14.12
N HIS A 136 0.26 13.23 13.14
CA HIS A 136 -1.03 13.90 13.07
C HIS A 136 -1.94 13.49 14.24
N PRO A 137 -2.63 14.44 14.92
CA PRO A 137 -3.44 14.14 16.11
C PRO A 137 -4.62 13.20 15.82
N ASP A 138 -5.15 13.27 14.61
CA ASP A 138 -6.31 12.48 14.18
C ASP A 138 -5.91 11.19 13.43
N ARG A 139 -4.66 10.74 13.60
CA ARG A 139 -4.17 9.53 12.93
C ARG A 139 -4.98 8.31 13.38
N LYS A 140 -5.29 7.42 12.43
CA LYS A 140 -5.86 6.11 12.73
C LYS A 140 -5.03 5.31 13.77
N PRO A 141 -5.67 4.56 14.68
CA PRO A 141 -4.97 3.73 15.66
C PRO A 141 -4.14 2.62 15.02
N TYR A 142 -4.60 2.10 13.88
CA TYR A 142 -3.86 1.12 13.10
C TYR A 142 -3.87 1.48 11.60
N GLN A 143 -2.72 1.33 10.93
CA GLN A 143 -2.56 1.58 9.50
C GLN A 143 -1.69 0.50 8.85
N LEU A 144 -2.07 0.08 7.64
CA LEU A 144 -1.28 -0.79 6.80
C LEU A 144 -0.77 -0.05 5.57
N TYR A 145 0.54 0.00 5.42
CA TYR A 145 1.22 0.59 4.28
C TYR A 145 1.65 -0.51 3.30
N TYR A 146 1.38 -0.31 2.02
CA TYR A 146 1.92 -1.14 0.94
C TYR A 146 2.57 -0.20 -0.07
N LEU A 147 3.90 -0.16 -0.08
CA LEU A 147 4.66 0.70 -0.99
C LEU A 147 5.28 -0.16 -2.10
N ASP A 148 4.74 -0.01 -3.30
CA ASP A 148 5.00 -0.84 -4.47
C ASP A 148 5.80 -0.06 -5.53
N CYS A 149 7.11 -0.12 -5.36
CA CYS A 149 8.08 0.33 -6.35
C CYS A 149 9.34 -0.52 -6.31
N CYS A 150 10.13 -0.50 -7.39
CA CYS A 150 11.39 -1.23 -7.44
C CYS A 150 12.30 -0.76 -6.29
N LYS A 151 12.84 -1.71 -5.51
CA LYS A 151 13.70 -1.42 -4.35
C LYS A 151 13.10 -0.47 -3.32
N SER A 152 11.76 -0.47 -3.16
CA SER A 152 11.07 0.33 -2.13
C SER A 152 11.67 0.17 -0.72
N GLU A 153 12.22 -1.01 -0.42
CA GLU A 153 12.96 -1.29 0.81
C GLU A 153 14.14 -0.34 1.05
N MET A 154 14.89 0.04 0.03
CA MET A 154 16.01 0.98 0.16
C MET A 154 15.57 2.41 0.49
N TYR A 155 14.32 2.77 0.17
CA TYR A 155 13.81 4.14 0.30
C TYR A 155 13.00 4.35 1.57
N TYR A 156 12.16 3.38 1.92
CA TYR A 156 11.18 3.56 2.99
C TYR A 156 11.52 2.85 4.27
N LYS A 157 12.40 1.84 4.25
CA LYS A 157 12.73 1.05 5.45
C LYS A 157 13.28 1.91 6.57
N ASP A 158 14.22 2.81 6.27
CA ASP A 158 14.84 3.64 7.30
C ASP A 158 13.90 4.73 7.80
N ALA A 159 13.14 5.36 6.90
CA ALA A 159 12.08 6.29 7.30
C ALA A 159 11.05 5.60 8.20
N PHE A 160 10.65 4.38 7.83
CA PHE A 160 9.72 3.58 8.62
C PHE A 160 10.32 3.23 9.98
N ARG A 161 11.51 2.63 10.02
CA ARG A 161 12.18 2.24 11.28
C ARG A 161 12.41 3.41 12.24
N ASN A 162 12.79 4.57 11.72
CA ASN A 162 13.19 5.70 12.55
C ASN A 162 12.01 6.56 13.00
N PHE A 163 10.91 6.60 12.24
CA PHE A 163 9.82 7.56 12.49
C PHE A 163 8.43 6.95 12.61
N VAL A 164 8.15 5.86 11.90
CA VAL A 164 6.78 5.31 11.75
C VAL A 164 6.60 3.98 12.47
N GLY A 165 7.69 3.25 12.72
CA GLY A 165 7.72 1.89 13.28
C GLY A 165 7.40 1.84 14.78
N SER A 166 6.32 2.49 15.20
CA SER A 166 5.69 2.32 16.51
C SER A 166 4.55 1.30 16.43
N ASP A 167 3.93 1.05 17.57
CA ASP A 167 2.65 0.34 17.59
C ASP A 167 1.61 1.00 16.69
N GLY A 168 0.78 0.17 16.07
CA GLY A 168 -0.30 0.60 15.19
C GLY A 168 0.10 0.75 13.73
N VAL A 169 1.32 0.39 13.31
CA VAL A 169 1.68 0.47 11.89
C VAL A 169 2.41 -0.76 11.39
N ASP A 170 1.92 -1.31 10.27
CA ASP A 170 2.61 -2.35 9.52
C ASP A 170 2.91 -1.88 8.08
N LEU A 171 3.98 -2.41 7.51
CA LEU A 171 4.48 -2.01 6.19
C LEU A 171 4.84 -3.23 5.33
N ILE A 172 4.41 -3.20 4.07
CA ILE A 172 4.77 -4.16 3.03
C ILE A 172 5.58 -3.43 1.95
N LEU A 173 6.77 -3.94 1.64
CA LEU A 173 7.70 -3.39 0.66
C LEU A 173 8.09 -4.43 -0.38
N HIS A 174 8.41 -3.98 -1.60
CA HIS A 174 9.10 -4.75 -2.63
C HIS A 174 10.62 -4.59 -2.54
N LYS A 175 11.36 -5.72 -2.57
CA LYS A 175 12.83 -5.74 -2.36
C LYS A 175 13.64 -5.40 -3.62
N TRP A 176 13.29 -5.96 -4.78
CA TRP A 176 14.13 -5.87 -5.98
C TRP A 176 13.36 -5.37 -7.20
N PHE A 177 12.50 -6.21 -7.77
CA PHE A 177 11.73 -5.88 -8.94
C PHE A 177 10.23 -5.87 -8.60
N CYS A 178 9.57 -4.75 -8.86
CA CYS A 178 8.14 -4.77 -9.07
C CYS A 178 7.90 -4.88 -10.59
N ASP A 179 7.01 -5.77 -11.03
CA ASP A 179 6.46 -5.60 -12.38
C ASP A 179 5.59 -4.37 -12.33
N TYR A 180 6.15 -3.23 -12.77
CA TYR A 180 5.47 -1.95 -12.66
C TYR A 180 4.07 -2.08 -13.27
N LYS A 181 3.92 -2.78 -14.41
CA LYS A 181 2.66 -2.98 -15.15
C LYS A 181 1.54 -3.71 -14.41
N ILE A 182 1.78 -4.26 -13.24
CA ILE A 182 0.85 -5.12 -12.52
C ILE A 182 0.50 -4.49 -11.17
N ILE A 183 -0.80 -4.32 -10.89
CA ILE A 183 -1.36 -3.99 -9.56
C ILE A 183 -1.95 -5.22 -8.86
N GLY A 184 -1.86 -6.39 -9.51
CA GLY A 184 -2.44 -7.64 -9.08
C GLY A 184 -2.25 -8.02 -7.60
N PRO A 185 -1.02 -7.96 -7.05
CA PRO A 185 -0.78 -8.39 -5.67
C PRO A 185 -1.60 -7.62 -4.64
N VAL A 186 -1.67 -6.29 -4.74
CA VAL A 186 -2.52 -5.50 -3.82
C VAL A 186 -4.01 -5.78 -4.05
N MET A 187 -4.42 -6.12 -5.27
CA MET A 187 -5.81 -6.50 -5.52
C MET A 187 -6.17 -7.83 -4.88
N VAL A 188 -5.24 -8.81 -4.87
CA VAL A 188 -5.40 -10.05 -4.10
C VAL A 188 -5.46 -9.72 -2.62
N LEU A 189 -4.57 -8.89 -2.08
CA LEU A 189 -4.63 -8.46 -0.68
C LEU A 189 -6.01 -7.94 -0.31
N ILE A 190 -6.52 -6.97 -1.07
CA ILE A 190 -7.83 -6.34 -0.81
C ILE A 190 -8.97 -7.36 -0.86
N ARG A 191 -8.96 -8.26 -1.85
CA ARG A 191 -9.97 -9.31 -1.98
C ARG A 191 -9.97 -10.24 -0.77
N GLU A 192 -8.81 -10.80 -0.45
CA GLU A 192 -8.64 -11.79 0.61
C GLU A 192 -8.87 -11.18 2.00
N LEU A 193 -8.48 -9.91 2.21
CA LEU A 193 -8.82 -9.15 3.43
C LEU A 193 -10.33 -9.10 3.66
N MET A 194 -11.13 -8.94 2.60
CA MET A 194 -12.59 -8.90 2.70
C MET A 194 -13.23 -10.28 2.85
N GLU A 195 -12.53 -11.33 2.45
CA GLU A 195 -12.92 -12.73 2.70
C GLU A 195 -12.58 -13.16 4.13
N GLY A 196 -11.79 -12.35 4.85
CA GLY A 196 -11.32 -12.66 6.19
C GLY A 196 -10.22 -13.72 6.20
N SER A 197 -9.51 -13.87 5.07
CA SER A 197 -8.39 -14.80 4.92
C SER A 197 -7.27 -14.46 5.90
N ASP A 198 -6.61 -15.51 6.41
CA ASP A 198 -5.41 -15.34 7.21
C ASP A 198 -4.19 -14.94 6.35
N PHE A 199 -3.09 -14.58 7.02
CA PHE A 199 -1.88 -14.12 6.37
C PHE A 199 -1.30 -15.16 5.39
N ASP A 200 -1.25 -16.42 5.80
CA ASP A 200 -0.67 -17.50 4.98
C ASP A 200 -1.50 -17.74 3.71
N THR A 201 -2.82 -17.67 3.81
CA THR A 201 -3.73 -17.76 2.66
C THR A 201 -3.52 -16.59 1.72
N ILE A 202 -3.44 -15.35 2.23
CA ILE A 202 -3.19 -14.15 1.41
C ILE A 202 -1.88 -14.30 0.63
N VAL A 203 -0.80 -14.71 1.31
CA VAL A 203 0.51 -14.93 0.71
C VAL A 203 0.46 -16.03 -0.36
N SER A 204 -0.18 -17.16 -0.05
CA SER A 204 -0.35 -18.25 -1.02
C SER A 204 -1.08 -17.78 -2.29
N LYS A 205 -2.16 -17.00 -2.15
CA LYS A 205 -2.91 -16.49 -3.30
C LYS A 205 -2.11 -15.51 -4.15
N MET A 206 -1.34 -14.63 -3.52
CA MET A 206 -0.43 -13.73 -4.24
C MET A 206 0.65 -14.51 -5.00
N ASN A 207 1.20 -15.56 -4.40
CA ASN A 207 2.17 -16.45 -5.03
C ASN A 207 1.55 -17.17 -6.23
N ASP A 208 0.38 -17.78 -6.06
CA ASP A 208 -0.29 -18.57 -7.10
C ASP A 208 -0.66 -17.71 -8.31
N GLU A 209 -1.15 -16.49 -8.09
CA GLU A 209 -1.62 -15.62 -9.18
C GLU A 209 -0.49 -14.82 -9.85
N TYR A 210 0.54 -14.42 -9.11
CA TYR A 210 1.55 -13.45 -9.60
C TYR A 210 3.01 -13.90 -9.44
N GLY A 211 3.25 -15.04 -8.80
CA GLY A 211 4.60 -15.59 -8.60
C GLY A 211 5.49 -14.68 -7.74
N ILE A 212 4.94 -14.04 -6.69
CA ILE A 212 5.66 -13.08 -5.85
C ILE A 212 5.96 -13.67 -4.47
N PRO A 213 7.11 -14.35 -4.27
CA PRO A 213 7.48 -14.93 -3.00
C PRO A 213 7.61 -13.89 -1.87
N HIS A 214 7.13 -14.28 -0.69
CA HIS A 214 7.25 -13.55 0.58
C HIS A 214 8.46 -14.04 1.38
N PHE A 215 9.15 -13.14 2.10
CA PHE A 215 10.34 -13.46 2.90
C PHE A 215 10.27 -12.90 4.33
N ASP A 216 10.91 -13.62 5.26
CA ASP A 216 11.07 -13.22 6.65
C ASP A 216 12.24 -12.21 6.81
N VAL A 217 12.35 -11.64 8.02
CA VAL A 217 13.26 -10.53 8.36
C VAL A 217 14.76 -10.92 8.30
N GLU A 218 15.09 -12.21 8.23
CA GLU A 218 16.46 -12.74 8.41
C GLU A 218 17.22 -13.03 7.10
N ASP A 219 16.62 -12.82 5.93
CA ASP A 219 17.23 -13.21 4.64
C ASP A 219 18.21 -12.19 4.04
N ASP A 220 19.34 -12.70 3.50
CA ASP A 220 20.43 -11.89 2.94
C ASP A 220 19.92 -10.94 1.83
N PRO A 221 20.15 -9.62 1.96
CA PRO A 221 19.92 -8.64 0.91
C PRO A 221 20.51 -9.02 -0.45
N ALA A 222 21.68 -9.66 -0.49
CA ALA A 222 22.50 -9.82 -1.68
C ALA A 222 22.10 -10.97 -2.63
N ASP A 223 21.11 -11.80 -2.29
CA ASP A 223 20.69 -12.88 -3.17
C ASP A 223 19.91 -12.35 -4.40
N MET A 224 20.64 -12.29 -5.52
CA MET A 224 20.19 -11.79 -6.83
C MET A 224 19.34 -12.79 -7.62
N THR A 225 19.14 -14.03 -7.14
CA THR A 225 18.28 -15.02 -7.83
C THR A 225 16.77 -14.76 -7.65
N LEU A 226 16.43 -13.64 -6.99
CA LEU A 226 15.13 -13.43 -6.37
C LEU A 226 14.49 -12.11 -6.81
N ASP A 227 14.27 -12.02 -8.12
CA ASP A 227 13.85 -10.80 -8.81
C ASP A 227 12.50 -10.25 -8.30
N ARG A 228 11.53 -11.08 -7.87
CA ARG A 228 10.20 -10.63 -7.42
C ARG A 228 10.01 -10.97 -5.95
N LYS A 229 10.11 -10.00 -5.05
CA LYS A 229 10.11 -10.25 -3.59
C LYS A 229 9.36 -9.19 -2.81
N MET A 230 8.56 -9.63 -1.83
CA MET A 230 7.92 -8.77 -0.84
C MET A 230 8.49 -9.02 0.57
N VAL A 231 8.59 -7.95 1.35
CA VAL A 231 9.04 -7.95 2.76
C VAL A 231 7.97 -7.29 3.60
N THR A 232 7.60 -7.93 4.70
CA THR A 232 6.73 -7.34 5.73
C THR A 232 7.58 -6.81 6.88
N TYR A 233 7.32 -5.57 7.28
CA TYR A 233 7.79 -4.96 8.50
C TYR A 233 6.61 -4.76 9.43
N SER A 234 6.51 -5.61 10.44
CA SER A 234 5.52 -5.46 11.51
C SER A 234 6.22 -5.24 12.83
N VAL A 235 5.99 -4.09 13.44
CA VAL A 235 6.62 -3.73 14.71
C VAL A 235 5.56 -3.77 15.81
N SER A 236 5.89 -4.43 16.92
CA SER A 236 5.18 -4.22 18.18
C SER A 236 6.18 -3.66 19.19
N GLN A 237 5.84 -2.54 19.83
CA GLN A 237 6.36 -2.26 21.15
C GLN A 237 5.53 -3.04 22.17
N MET A 238 6.12 -3.30 23.33
CA MET A 238 5.43 -3.94 24.46
C MET A 238 4.44 -2.97 25.08
#